data_AF-A0AA51DPF3-F1
#
_entry.id   AF-A0AA51DPF3-F1
#
_cell.length_a   1.000
_cell.length_b   1.000
_cell.length_c   1.000
_cell.angle_alpha   90.00
_cell.angle_beta   90.00
_cell.angle_gamma   90.00
#
_symmetry.space_group_name_H-M   'P 1'
#
loop_
_entity.id
_entity.type
_entity.pdbx_description
1 polymer ?
#
loop_
_entity_poly.entity_id
_entity_poly.type
_entity_poly.pdbx_seq_one_letter_code
_entity_poly.pdbx_strand_id
1 'polypeptide(L)'
;MASFRQRIAIQKQHKEPKKKYDPFKTAKKNYQSETKVYLKRAILMYKTLAAKFKPFSDEEELCRKEVLKYTIDLEILEHGTYEERKEVVKKYGRDIS
;
A
#
# COMPACT_ATOMS: atom_id res chain seq x y z
N MET A 1 -34.43 -44.83 2.68
CA MET A 1 -33.97 -43.60 2.00
C MET A 1 -33.89 -42.46 3.00
N ALA A 2 -32.77 -41.74 3.10
CA ALA A 2 -32.66 -40.59 4.01
C ALA A 2 -33.55 -39.42 3.53
N SER A 3 -34.30 -38.84 4.48
CA SER A 3 -35.16 -37.68 4.26
C SER A 3 -34.36 -36.50 3.71
N PHE A 4 -34.98 -35.65 2.89
CA PHE A 4 -34.38 -34.41 2.37
C PHE A 4 -33.72 -33.57 3.48
N ARG A 5 -34.34 -33.55 4.68
CA ARG A 5 -33.79 -32.86 5.86
C ARG A 5 -32.49 -33.50 6.38
N GLN A 6 -32.38 -34.83 6.34
CA GLN A 6 -31.17 -35.55 6.77
C GLN A 6 -30.02 -35.32 5.79
N ARG A 7 -30.30 -35.22 4.49
CA ARG A 7 -29.27 -34.91 3.47
C ARG A 7 -28.67 -33.51 3.65
N ILE A 8 -29.50 -32.53 3.99
CA ILE A 8 -29.03 -31.16 4.31
C ILE A 8 -28.18 -31.15 5.60
N ALA A 9 -28.55 -31.94 6.60
CA ALA A 9 -27.78 -32.04 7.85
C ALA A 9 -26.37 -32.61 7.62
N ILE A 10 -26.27 -33.66 6.79
CA ILE A 10 -24.99 -34.29 6.41
C ILE A 10 -24.10 -33.30 5.63
N GLN A 11 -24.67 -32.52 4.69
CA GLN A 11 -23.92 -31.48 3.98
C GLN A 11 -23.43 -30.34 4.89
N LYS A 12 -24.12 -30.06 5.99
CA LYS A 12 -23.69 -29.05 6.97
C LYS A 12 -22.56 -29.55 7.89
N GLN A 13 -22.45 -30.87 8.12
CA GLN A 13 -21.41 -31.45 8.97
C GLN A 13 -20.03 -31.52 8.30
N HIS A 14 -19.98 -31.59 6.97
CA HIS A 14 -18.73 -31.63 6.17
C HIS A 14 -18.36 -30.30 5.53
N LYS A 15 -18.68 -29.17 6.15
CA LYS A 15 -17.98 -27.92 5.81
C LYS A 15 -16.62 -27.98 6.47
N GLU A 16 -15.59 -28.32 5.69
CA GLU A 16 -14.21 -28.01 6.06
C GLU A 16 -14.15 -26.60 6.64
N PRO A 17 -13.41 -26.37 7.74
CA PRO A 17 -13.26 -25.04 8.27
C PRO A 17 -12.70 -24.17 7.15
N LYS A 18 -13.50 -23.19 6.69
CA LYS A 18 -13.02 -22.17 5.78
C LYS A 18 -11.70 -21.68 6.36
N LYS A 19 -10.58 -21.90 5.64
CA LYS A 19 -9.27 -21.36 6.02
C LYS A 19 -9.51 -19.93 6.48
N LYS A 20 -9.19 -19.63 7.75
CA LYS A 20 -9.42 -18.30 8.33
C LYS A 20 -8.85 -17.28 7.34
N TYR A 21 -9.73 -16.46 6.78
CA TYR A 21 -9.34 -15.31 5.98
C TYR A 21 -8.48 -14.46 6.89
N ASP A 22 -7.20 -14.33 6.57
CA ASP A 22 -6.27 -13.44 7.24
C ASP A 22 -6.29 -12.12 6.45
N PRO A 23 -7.05 -11.09 6.91
CA PRO A 23 -7.18 -9.84 6.20
C PRO A 23 -5.82 -9.17 5.99
N PHE A 24 -4.83 -9.46 6.84
CA PHE A 24 -3.51 -8.84 6.80
C PHE A 24 -2.61 -9.38 5.69
N LYS A 25 -2.80 -10.63 5.22
CA LYS A 25 -2.00 -11.18 4.12
C LYS A 25 -2.44 -10.64 2.75
N THR A 26 -3.73 -10.40 2.56
CA THR A 26 -4.28 -9.90 1.30
C THR A 26 -4.26 -8.38 1.23
N ALA A 27 -4.52 -7.69 2.34
CA ALA A 27 -4.52 -6.23 2.35
C ALA A 27 -3.11 -5.63 2.22
N LYS A 28 -2.05 -6.28 2.75
CA LYS A 28 -0.65 -5.84 2.67
C LYS A 28 -0.16 -5.48 1.26
N LYS A 29 -0.53 -6.27 0.25
CA LYS A 29 -0.15 -6.01 -1.15
C LYS A 29 -0.80 -4.73 -1.69
N ASN A 30 -2.05 -4.49 -1.31
CA ASN A 30 -2.80 -3.31 -1.75
C ASN A 30 -2.19 -2.04 -1.14
N TYR A 31 -1.89 -2.02 0.16
CA TYR A 31 -1.26 -0.86 0.81
C TYR A 31 0.06 -0.45 0.16
N GLN A 32 0.97 -1.42 -0.04
CA GLN A 32 2.26 -1.12 -0.69
C GLN A 32 2.07 -0.58 -2.11
N SER A 33 1.11 -1.13 -2.86
CA SER A 33 0.81 -0.63 -4.21
C SER A 33 0.24 0.78 -4.20
N GLU A 34 -0.64 1.10 -3.25
CA GLU A 34 -1.25 2.42 -3.10
C GLU A 34 -0.22 3.47 -2.65
N THR A 35 0.64 3.13 -1.70
CA THR A 35 1.74 4.00 -1.28
C THR A 35 2.70 4.27 -2.44
N LYS A 36 3.03 3.25 -3.25
CA LYS A 36 3.85 3.45 -4.46
C LYS A 36 3.19 4.41 -5.45
N VAL A 37 1.88 4.27 -5.69
CA VAL A 37 1.13 5.19 -6.57
C VAL A 37 1.14 6.61 -6.01
N TYR A 38 0.93 6.77 -4.71
CA TYR A 38 1.00 8.07 -4.03
C TYR A 38 2.38 8.73 -4.20
N LEU A 39 3.46 8.00 -3.88
CA LEU A 39 4.82 8.52 -3.98
C LEU A 39 5.16 8.93 -5.42
N LYS A 40 4.80 8.12 -6.41
CA LYS A 40 4.99 8.45 -7.83
C LYS A 40 4.24 9.74 -8.23
N ARG A 41 3.01 9.93 -7.75
CA ARG A 41 2.23 11.16 -7.98
C ARG A 41 2.86 12.37 -7.30
N ALA A 42 3.33 12.23 -6.06
CA ALA A 42 3.99 13.30 -5.33
C ALA A 42 5.28 13.75 -6.06
N ILE A 43 6.12 12.79 -6.48
CA ILE A 43 7.34 13.06 -7.27
C ILE A 43 6.98 13.83 -8.54
N LEU A 44 5.97 13.39 -9.29
CA LEU A 44 5.55 14.06 -10.51
C LEU A 44 5.09 15.50 -10.22
N MET A 45 4.25 15.68 -9.19
CA MET A 45 3.76 17.00 -8.79
C MET A 45 4.89 17.96 -8.45
N TYR A 46 5.84 17.56 -7.60
CA TYR A 46 6.96 18.42 -7.23
C TYR A 46 7.92 18.68 -8.39
N LYS A 47 8.13 17.73 -9.31
CA LYS A 47 8.87 17.98 -10.56
C LYS A 47 8.17 19.02 -11.44
N THR A 48 6.85 18.94 -11.57
CA THR A 48 6.06 19.92 -12.33
C THR A 48 6.07 21.29 -11.67
N LEU A 49 6.05 21.37 -10.33
CA LEU A 49 6.15 22.63 -9.60
C LEU A 49 7.55 23.24 -9.71
N ALA A 50 8.62 22.45 -9.53
CA ALA A 50 10.00 22.90 -9.67
C ALA A 50 10.25 23.59 -11.02
N ALA A 51 9.70 23.05 -12.11
CA ALA A 51 9.83 23.62 -13.46
C ALA A 51 9.15 25.00 -13.63
N LYS A 52 8.28 25.41 -12.71
CA LYS A 52 7.62 26.73 -12.72
C LYS A 52 8.40 27.78 -11.93
N PHE A 53 9.30 27.36 -11.05
CA PHE A 53 10.10 28.27 -10.24
C PHE A 53 11.37 28.70 -10.97
N LYS A 54 11.98 29.80 -10.52
CA LYS A 54 13.26 30.25 -11.05
C LYS A 54 14.34 29.21 -10.70
N PRO A 55 15.27 28.88 -11.60
CA PRO A 55 16.40 28.03 -11.25
C PRO A 55 17.13 28.56 -10.01
N PHE A 56 17.46 27.67 -9.07
CA PHE A 56 18.15 28.00 -7.81
C PHE A 56 17.38 28.94 -6.87
N SER A 57 16.06 29.02 -7.00
CA SER A 57 15.21 29.64 -5.98
C SER A 57 14.99 28.69 -4.79
N ASP A 58 14.68 29.26 -3.63
CA ASP A 58 14.40 28.50 -2.41
C ASP A 58 13.21 27.53 -2.63
N GLU A 59 12.21 27.95 -3.41
CA GLU A 59 11.05 27.12 -3.75
C GLU A 59 11.42 25.95 -4.67
N GLU A 60 12.34 26.17 -5.61
CA GLU A 60 12.85 25.13 -6.51
C GLU A 60 13.69 24.10 -5.72
N GLU A 61 14.53 24.57 -4.81
CA GLU A 61 15.33 23.72 -3.92
C GLU A 61 14.44 22.89 -3.00
N LEU A 62 13.39 23.50 -2.43
CA LEU A 62 12.41 22.78 -1.62
C LEU A 62 11.73 21.67 -2.42
N CYS A 63 11.32 21.95 -3.67
CA CYS A 63 10.74 20.94 -4.54
C CYS A 63 11.72 19.79 -4.82
N ARG A 64 13.00 20.08 -5.07
CA ARG A 64 14.03 19.05 -5.26
C ARG A 64 14.23 18.19 -4.02
N LYS A 65 14.29 18.80 -2.84
CA LYS A 65 14.41 18.11 -1.56
C LYS A 65 13.24 17.15 -1.33
N GLU A 66 12.02 17.59 -1.59
CA GLU A 66 10.84 16.74 -1.50
C GLU A 66 10.86 15.61 -2.53
N VAL A 67 11.22 15.87 -3.79
CA VAL A 67 11.41 14.81 -4.81
C VAL A 67 12.40 13.76 -4.35
N LEU A 68 13.55 14.18 -3.79
CA LEU A 68 14.58 13.26 -3.31
C LEU A 68 14.03 12.37 -2.18
N LYS A 69 13.36 12.97 -1.20
CA LYS A 69 12.73 12.26 -0.08
C LYS A 69 11.74 11.19 -0.58
N TYR A 70 10.79 11.56 -1.44
CA TYR A 70 9.83 10.60 -1.98
C TYR A 70 10.48 9.51 -2.85
N THR A 71 11.59 9.82 -3.53
CA THR A 71 12.34 8.85 -4.33
C THR A 71 13.00 7.79 -3.44
N ILE A 72 13.62 8.22 -2.33
CA ILE A 72 14.20 7.32 -1.33
C ILE A 72 13.12 6.44 -0.71
N ASP A 73 11.99 7.02 -0.31
CA ASP A 73 10.87 6.26 0.25
C ASP A 73 10.31 5.22 -0.76
N LEU A 74 10.30 5.55 -2.06
CA LEU A 74 9.88 4.63 -3.11
C LEU A 74 10.86 3.47 -3.29
N GLU A 75 12.16 3.75 -3.24
CA GLU A 75 13.23 2.76 -3.30
C GLU A 75 13.15 1.79 -2.12
N ILE A 76 12.91 2.30 -0.90
CA ILE A 76 12.67 1.48 0.28
C ILE A 76 11.46 0.56 0.08
N LEU A 77 10.37 1.04 -0.53
CA LEU A 77 9.20 0.19 -0.85
C LEU A 77 9.48 -0.90 -1.89
N GLU A 78 10.47 -0.71 -2.78
CA GLU A 78 10.82 -1.67 -3.83
C GLU A 78 11.87 -2.68 -3.36
N HIS A 79 12.88 -2.24 -2.61
CA HIS A 79 14.07 -3.02 -2.31
C HIS A 79 14.40 -3.16 -0.82
N GLY A 80 13.75 -2.38 0.05
CA GLY A 80 14.02 -2.39 1.49
C GLY A 80 13.62 -3.69 2.19
N THR A 81 14.00 -3.78 3.46
CA THR A 81 13.60 -4.86 4.35
C THR A 81 12.10 -4.77 4.70
N TYR A 82 11.58 -5.80 5.38
CA TYR A 82 10.19 -5.80 5.81
C TYR A 82 9.85 -4.66 6.79
N GLU A 83 10.72 -4.38 7.76
CA GLU A 83 10.48 -3.30 8.74
C GLU A 83 10.60 -1.92 8.09
N GLU A 84 11.59 -1.67 7.23
CA GLU A 84 11.73 -0.39 6.52
C GLU A 84 10.51 -0.10 5.63
N ARG A 85 10.02 -1.11 4.89
CA ARG A 85 8.79 -0.96 4.09
C ARG A 85 7.59 -0.63 4.95
N LYS A 86 7.49 -1.23 6.14
CA LYS A 86 6.39 -0.99 7.08
C LYS A 86 6.46 0.42 7.66
N GLU A 87 7.65 0.96 7.92
CA GLU A 87 7.84 2.35 8.33
C GLU A 87 7.40 3.32 7.24
N VAL A 88 7.77 3.09 5.98
CA VAL A 88 7.33 3.94 4.87
C VAL A 88 5.82 3.89 4.68
N VAL A 89 5.21 2.70 4.71
CA VAL A 89 3.74 2.58 4.63
C VAL A 89 3.06 3.30 5.79
N LYS A 90 3.62 3.22 7.01
CA LYS A 90 3.10 3.91 8.21
C LYS A 90 3.25 5.43 8.12
N LYS A 91 4.38 5.91 7.61
CA LYS A 91 4.69 7.34 7.42
C LYS A 91 3.69 8.03 6.51
N TYR A 92 3.30 7.35 5.43
CA TYR A 92 2.29 7.84 4.49
C TYR A 92 0.91 7.29 4.80
N GLY A 93 0.71 6.81 6.03
CA GLY A 93 -0.44 6.08 6.51
C GLY A 93 -1.71 6.53 5.81
N ARG A 94 -2.19 5.71 4.90
CA ARG A 94 -3.64 5.60 4.84
C ARG A 94 -4.01 4.91 6.15
N ASP A 95 -4.55 5.69 7.07
CA ASP A 95 -5.61 5.17 7.94
C ASP A 95 -6.69 4.60 7.00
N ILE A 96 -6.50 3.35 6.55
CA ILE A 96 -7.58 2.59 5.96
C ILE A 96 -8.37 2.08 7.15
N SER A 97 -9.33 2.90 7.55
CA SER A 97 -10.54 2.44 8.22
C SER A 97 -11.41 1.66 7.23
#